data_AF-A0A397J0Y1-F1
#
_entry.id   AF-A0A397J0Y1-F1
#
_cell.length_a   1.000
_cell.length_b   1.000
_cell.length_c   1.000
_cell.angle_alpha   90.00
_cell.angle_beta   90.00
_cell.angle_gamma   90.00
#
_symmetry.space_group_name_H-M   'P 1'
#
loop_
_entity.id
_entity.type
_entity.pdbx_description
1 polymer ?
#
loop_
_entity_poly.entity_id
_entity_poly.type
_entity_poly.pdbx_seq_one_letter_code
_entity_poly.pdbx_strand_id
1 'polypeptide(L)'
;MNCLLFPFIFSFKFIAYLFTIGTILMFSPIWIPFTGLYILFKIMEEQNPPETLQTLLKYEKCSNQAQSFLTRMGKNFRWPLSMPEYLRSYAFENIADLEFEFDDEIGLNIIFFYNSLDNNEFVGHENEWVTVHKQKVVEYGQEYNDDLLNKILEIMPGAIQLPVDQTRLPQSKPAKMVIVQSINNDDYKVRVRVRRPSENDIIILPYDFYDTVNNSKRYTSVVDTGAPETILPYYVKRMLGRKGWSTIPGRAGGYGAPAWQIRASAMFEMSIGDDNNWTKWVRAKILLWEKTPGDKVKYALIGNDITNQLAYVHEVGKPIKFLDHQDEPKLTRFLRECS
;
A
#
# COMPACT_ATOMS: atom_id res chain seq x y z
N MET A 1 3.80 84.86 -43.70
CA MET A 1 3.24 83.75 -44.50
C MET A 1 3.54 82.44 -43.78
N ASN A 2 2.72 82.09 -42.79
CA ASN A 2 2.81 80.85 -42.02
C ASN A 2 1.49 80.10 -42.24
N CYS A 3 1.48 79.15 -43.16
CA CYS A 3 0.40 78.16 -43.31
C CYS A 3 0.89 77.15 -44.34
N LEU A 4 1.61 76.10 -43.94
CA LEU A 4 1.85 74.90 -44.79
C LEU A 4 2.50 73.71 -44.06
N LEU A 5 2.64 73.71 -42.73
CA LEU A 5 3.29 72.63 -41.98
C LEU A 5 2.33 71.69 -41.22
N PHE A 6 1.01 71.88 -41.35
CA PHE A 6 0.03 71.13 -40.57
C PHE A 6 -0.41 69.75 -41.12
N PRO A 7 -0.38 69.41 -42.43
CA PRO A 7 -0.88 68.11 -42.88
C PRO A 7 0.16 66.97 -42.83
N PHE A 8 1.46 67.27 -42.76
CA PHE A 8 2.50 66.23 -42.84
C PHE A 8 2.76 65.49 -41.51
N ILE A 9 2.57 66.13 -40.36
CA ILE A 9 2.78 65.50 -39.05
C ILE A 9 1.63 64.53 -38.69
N PHE A 10 0.43 64.79 -39.20
CA PHE A 10 -0.75 63.93 -38.96
C PHE A 10 -0.64 62.59 -39.72
N SER A 11 -0.08 62.61 -40.93
CA SER A 11 0.10 61.43 -41.78
C SER A 11 1.09 60.41 -41.20
N PHE A 12 2.22 60.85 -40.64
CA PHE A 12 3.22 59.93 -40.08
C PHE A 12 2.75 59.23 -38.80
N LYS A 13 2.00 59.92 -37.92
CA LYS A 13 1.43 59.30 -36.72
C LYS A 13 0.37 58.26 -37.08
N PHE A 14 -0.42 58.52 -38.11
CA PHE A 14 -1.43 57.58 -38.59
C PHE A 14 -0.81 56.33 -39.24
N ILE A 15 0.25 56.50 -40.04
CA ILE A 15 0.99 55.38 -40.64
C ILE A 15 1.71 54.55 -39.56
N ALA A 16 2.34 55.20 -38.58
CA ALA A 16 2.96 54.50 -37.45
C ALA A 16 1.94 53.71 -36.62
N TYR A 17 0.74 54.28 -36.40
CA TYR A 17 -0.38 53.62 -35.72
C TYR A 17 -0.92 52.41 -36.50
N LEU A 18 -1.09 52.53 -37.81
CA LEU A 18 -1.49 51.42 -38.68
C LEU A 18 -0.43 50.32 -38.72
N PHE A 19 0.85 50.68 -38.74
CA PHE A 19 1.96 49.71 -38.69
C PHE A 19 1.99 48.97 -37.35
N THR A 20 1.76 49.67 -36.23
CA THR A 20 1.68 49.03 -34.90
C THR A 20 0.48 48.07 -34.82
N ILE A 21 -0.69 48.49 -35.28
CA ILE A 21 -1.88 47.61 -35.35
C ILE A 21 -1.62 46.41 -36.27
N GLY A 22 -1.01 46.63 -37.43
CA GLY A 22 -0.63 45.56 -38.36
C GLY A 22 0.33 44.55 -37.75
N THR A 23 1.34 45.01 -36.98
CA THR A 23 2.22 44.10 -36.24
C THR A 23 1.51 43.36 -35.12
N ILE A 24 0.65 44.02 -34.34
CA ILE A 24 -0.13 43.37 -33.28
C ILE A 24 -1.07 42.31 -33.87
N LEU A 25 -1.71 42.58 -35.01
CA LEU A 25 -2.59 41.63 -35.70
C LEU A 25 -1.82 40.49 -36.41
N MET A 26 -0.61 40.74 -36.90
CA MET A 26 0.24 39.67 -37.48
C MET A 26 0.79 38.73 -36.42
N PHE A 27 1.11 39.25 -35.23
CA PHE A 27 1.65 38.44 -34.13
C PHE A 27 0.55 37.94 -33.19
N SER A 28 -0.68 38.46 -33.21
CA SER A 28 -1.79 37.95 -32.40
C SER A 28 -2.05 36.43 -32.56
N PRO A 29 -1.94 35.79 -33.74
CA PRO A 29 -2.14 34.34 -33.86
C PRO A 29 -1.01 33.53 -33.20
N ILE A 30 0.14 34.17 -32.94
CA ILE A 30 1.28 33.58 -32.23
C ILE A 30 1.16 33.88 -30.73
N TRP A 31 0.75 35.08 -30.31
CA TRP A 31 0.68 35.43 -28.89
C TRP A 31 -0.57 34.89 -28.16
N ILE A 32 -1.69 34.69 -28.87
CA ILE A 32 -2.92 34.11 -28.32
C ILE A 32 -2.72 32.65 -27.86
N PRO A 33 -2.11 31.74 -28.64
CA PRO A 33 -1.85 30.38 -28.15
C PRO A 33 -0.81 30.33 -27.03
N PHE A 34 0.18 31.24 -26.99
CA PHE A 34 1.15 31.29 -25.89
C PHE A 34 0.56 31.86 -24.59
N THR A 35 -0.29 32.90 -24.66
CA THR A 35 -1.01 33.40 -23.49
C THR A 35 -2.09 32.42 -23.02
N GLY A 36 -2.78 31.75 -23.95
CA GLY A 36 -3.70 30.65 -23.65
C GLY A 36 -2.99 29.46 -22.97
N LEU A 37 -1.85 29.03 -23.50
CA LEU A 37 -1.03 27.95 -22.91
C LEU A 37 -0.45 28.36 -21.56
N TYR A 38 -0.03 29.61 -21.39
CA TYR A 38 0.44 30.14 -20.11
C TYR A 38 -0.67 30.21 -19.07
N ILE A 39 -1.88 30.63 -19.45
CA ILE A 39 -3.05 30.62 -18.57
C ILE A 39 -3.45 29.19 -18.22
N LEU A 40 -3.41 28.26 -19.19
CA LEU A 40 -3.69 26.84 -18.93
C LEU A 40 -2.65 26.24 -17.97
N PHE A 41 -1.36 26.52 -18.19
CA PHE A 41 -0.26 26.10 -17.32
C PHE A 41 -0.41 26.68 -15.91
N LYS A 42 -0.79 27.97 -15.79
CA LYS A 42 -1.08 28.63 -14.51
C LYS A 42 -2.28 28.00 -13.79
N ILE A 43 -3.37 27.71 -14.50
CA ILE A 43 -4.56 27.06 -13.94
C ILE A 43 -4.22 25.64 -13.49
N MET A 44 -3.46 24.88 -14.27
CA MET A 44 -2.99 23.55 -13.89
C MET A 44 -2.05 23.60 -12.67
N GLU A 45 -1.16 24.59 -12.59
CA GLU A 45 -0.31 24.79 -11.41
C GLU A 45 -1.11 25.13 -10.15
N GLU A 46 -2.17 25.93 -10.27
CA GLU A 46 -3.05 26.31 -9.16
C GLU A 46 -3.93 25.16 -8.67
N GLN A 47 -4.24 24.19 -9.54
CA GLN A 47 -5.10 23.05 -9.17
C GLN A 47 -4.38 21.94 -8.38
N ASN A 48 -3.05 21.86 -8.41
CA ASN A 48 -2.28 20.87 -7.65
C ASN A 48 -1.00 21.49 -7.05
N PRO A 49 -1.11 22.38 -6.05
CA PRO A 49 0.04 23.08 -5.49
C PRO A 49 1.09 22.11 -4.92
N PRO A 50 2.38 22.51 -4.85
CA PRO A 50 3.40 21.70 -4.19
C PRO A 50 3.03 21.34 -2.76
N GLU A 51 3.38 20.13 -2.36
CA GLU A 51 3.24 19.66 -1.00
C GLU A 51 4.13 20.47 -0.05
N THR A 52 3.57 20.80 1.10
CA THR A 52 4.23 21.52 2.18
C THR A 52 4.42 20.60 3.38
N LEU A 53 5.21 21.03 4.36
CA LEU A 53 5.33 20.29 5.62
C LEU A 53 3.93 20.06 6.22
N GLN A 54 3.10 21.10 6.25
CA GLN A 54 1.77 21.07 6.85
C GLN A 54 0.82 20.07 6.16
N THR A 55 0.85 19.99 4.84
CA THR A 55 -0.03 19.08 4.08
C THR A 55 0.41 17.62 4.20
N LEU A 56 1.71 17.38 4.44
CA LEU A 56 2.28 16.05 4.64
C LEU A 56 2.14 15.51 6.07
N LEU A 57 1.87 16.37 7.07
CA LEU A 57 1.67 15.93 8.46
C LEU A 57 0.56 14.87 8.62
N LYS A 58 -0.41 14.81 7.70
CA LYS A 58 -1.44 13.76 7.72
C LYS A 58 -0.90 12.34 7.51
N TYR A 59 0.26 12.20 6.87
CA TYR A 59 0.95 10.93 6.67
C TYR A 59 1.97 10.65 7.77
N GLU A 60 2.31 11.65 8.58
CA GLU A 60 3.33 11.54 9.61
C GLU A 60 2.85 10.69 10.79
N LYS A 61 3.67 9.70 11.15
CA LYS A 61 3.43 8.73 12.24
C LYS A 61 4.48 8.86 13.33
N CYS A 62 5.69 9.23 12.94
CA CYS A 62 6.80 9.57 13.83
C CYS A 62 7.31 10.96 13.49
N SER A 63 7.74 11.71 14.50
CA SER A 63 8.24 13.07 14.32
C SER A 63 9.34 13.15 13.27
N ASN A 64 9.29 14.19 12.43
CA ASN A 64 10.24 14.53 11.36
C ASN A 64 10.13 13.69 10.08
N GLN A 65 9.13 12.80 9.94
CA GLN A 65 8.95 12.06 8.68
C GLN A 65 8.62 12.99 7.51
N ALA A 66 7.73 13.98 7.66
CA ALA A 66 7.39 14.89 6.57
C ALA A 66 8.58 15.75 6.14
N GLN A 67 9.41 16.19 7.09
CA GLN A 67 10.63 16.92 6.79
C GLN A 67 11.65 16.05 6.02
N SER A 68 11.80 14.79 6.44
CA SER A 68 12.69 13.82 5.77
C SER A 68 12.22 13.53 4.36
N PHE A 69 10.90 13.35 4.17
CA PHE A 69 10.28 13.17 2.87
C PHE A 69 10.56 14.35 1.93
N LEU A 70 10.29 15.59 2.36
CA LEU A 70 10.54 16.79 1.53
C LEU A 70 12.02 17.00 1.21
N THR A 71 12.91 16.59 2.11
CA THR A 71 14.36 16.65 1.87
C THR A 71 14.77 15.72 0.73
N ARG A 72 14.12 14.56 0.60
CA ARG A 72 14.38 13.58 -0.47
C ARG A 72 13.67 13.93 -1.78
N MET A 73 12.41 14.37 -1.71
CA MET A 73 11.58 14.65 -2.89
C MET A 73 11.76 16.07 -3.45
N GLY A 74 12.29 16.98 -2.65
CA GLY A 74 12.41 18.40 -2.99
C GLY A 74 11.16 19.21 -2.66
N LYS A 75 11.35 20.52 -2.48
CA LYS A 75 10.30 21.46 -2.03
C LYS A 75 9.19 21.72 -3.06
N ASN A 76 9.39 21.31 -4.31
CA ASN A 76 8.43 21.47 -5.41
C ASN A 76 7.65 20.19 -5.69
N PHE A 77 7.77 19.17 -4.85
CA PHE A 77 7.11 17.90 -5.01
C PHE A 77 5.58 18.08 -5.06
N ARG A 78 4.94 17.35 -5.96
CA ARG A 78 3.48 17.25 -6.11
C ARG A 78 3.14 15.78 -6.21
N TRP A 79 2.09 15.33 -5.52
CA TRP A 79 1.59 13.98 -5.76
C TRP A 79 1.02 13.86 -7.17
N PRO A 80 1.19 12.72 -7.84
CA PRO A 80 0.44 12.41 -9.05
C PRO A 80 -1.07 12.47 -8.76
N LEU A 81 -1.85 13.02 -9.69
CA LEU A 81 -3.29 13.27 -9.56
C LEU A 81 -4.08 11.97 -9.43
N SER A 82 -3.78 10.97 -10.26
CA SER A 82 -4.49 9.68 -10.23
C SER A 82 -4.09 8.77 -9.07
N MET A 83 -3.01 9.09 -8.33
CA MET A 83 -2.48 8.24 -7.28
C MET A 83 -3.43 8.14 -6.08
N PRO A 84 -3.92 6.94 -5.73
CA PRO A 84 -4.81 6.73 -4.59
C PRO A 84 -4.17 7.10 -3.25
N GLU A 85 -4.98 7.65 -2.32
CA GLU A 85 -4.48 8.15 -1.03
C GLU A 85 -3.71 7.11 -0.20
N TYR A 86 -4.13 5.85 -0.20
CA TYR A 86 -3.43 4.78 0.52
C TYR A 86 -2.04 4.48 -0.08
N LEU A 87 -1.87 4.61 -1.39
CA LEU A 87 -0.57 4.47 -2.05
C LEU A 87 0.29 5.72 -1.84
N ARG A 88 -0.30 6.92 -1.74
CA ARG A 88 0.43 8.13 -1.30
C ARG A 88 0.99 7.94 0.11
N SER A 89 0.16 7.45 1.03
CA SER A 89 0.62 7.16 2.40
C SER A 89 1.69 6.08 2.43
N TYR A 90 1.55 5.02 1.62
CA TYR A 90 2.54 3.95 1.53
C TYR A 90 3.87 4.42 0.93
N ALA A 91 3.83 5.20 -0.17
CA ALA A 91 5.02 5.78 -0.78
C ALA A 91 5.69 6.79 0.17
N PHE A 92 4.91 7.60 0.89
CA PHE A 92 5.40 8.49 1.93
C PHE A 92 6.15 7.72 3.01
N GLU A 93 5.57 6.64 3.55
CA GLU A 93 6.21 5.82 4.59
C GLU A 93 7.54 5.25 4.09
N ASN A 94 7.56 4.68 2.89
CA ASN A 94 8.74 4.09 2.26
C ASN A 94 9.85 5.11 1.96
N ILE A 95 9.51 6.37 1.65
CA ILE A 95 10.50 7.41 1.38
C ILE A 95 10.95 8.10 2.68
N ALA A 96 10.07 8.27 3.65
CA ALA A 96 10.35 9.00 4.88
C ALA A 96 11.10 8.14 5.91
N ASP A 97 10.77 6.85 6.01
CA ASP A 97 11.17 5.94 7.08
C ASP A 97 11.79 4.65 6.51
N LEU A 98 13.10 4.73 6.24
CA LEU A 98 13.91 3.69 5.58
C LEU A 98 14.22 2.53 6.52
N GLU A 99 13.21 1.71 6.82
CA GLU A 99 13.35 0.54 7.68
C GLU A 99 14.13 -0.59 6.99
N PHE A 100 13.94 -0.77 5.68
CA PHE A 100 14.70 -1.71 4.88
C PHE A 100 15.43 -1.05 3.71
N GLU A 101 16.49 -1.71 3.25
CA GLU A 101 17.17 -1.37 1.99
C GLU A 101 16.15 -1.38 0.84
N PHE A 102 16.23 -0.39 -0.06
CA PHE A 102 15.35 -0.18 -1.23
C PHE A 102 13.89 0.19 -0.91
N ASP A 103 13.54 0.57 0.32
CA ASP A 103 12.19 1.07 0.60
C ASP A 103 11.94 2.41 -0.12
N ASP A 104 12.90 3.32 -0.11
CA ASP A 104 12.84 4.56 -0.90
C ASP A 104 12.62 4.27 -2.40
N GLU A 105 13.31 3.27 -2.94
CA GLU A 105 13.15 2.86 -4.32
C GLU A 105 11.71 2.40 -4.62
N ILE A 106 11.07 1.62 -3.73
CA ILE A 106 9.66 1.25 -3.86
C ILE A 106 8.80 2.51 -3.95
N GLY A 107 8.95 3.44 -3.00
CA GLY A 107 8.16 4.67 -2.96
C GLY A 107 8.35 5.52 -4.22
N LEU A 108 9.60 5.66 -4.68
CA LEU A 108 9.94 6.39 -5.90
C LEU A 108 9.39 5.71 -7.16
N ASN A 109 9.44 4.39 -7.24
CA ASN A 109 8.89 3.63 -8.36
C ASN A 109 7.37 3.77 -8.45
N ILE A 110 6.66 3.81 -7.31
CA ILE A 110 5.20 4.03 -7.28
C ILE A 110 4.88 5.44 -7.80
N ILE A 111 5.61 6.45 -7.31
CA ILE A 111 5.43 7.85 -7.76
C ILE A 111 5.71 7.96 -9.26
N PHE A 112 6.78 7.32 -9.75
CA PHE A 112 7.11 7.27 -11.18
C PHE A 112 5.96 6.67 -11.99
N PHE A 113 5.46 5.50 -11.60
CA PHE A 113 4.35 4.84 -12.30
C PHE A 113 3.15 5.77 -12.47
N TYR A 114 2.72 6.46 -11.40
CA TYR A 114 1.55 7.33 -11.48
C TYR A 114 1.80 8.63 -12.23
N ASN A 115 3.02 9.19 -12.20
CA ASN A 115 3.38 10.31 -13.07
C ASN A 115 3.29 9.90 -14.55
N SER A 116 3.83 8.73 -14.91
CA SER A 116 3.71 8.19 -16.26
C SER A 116 2.27 7.93 -16.66
N LEU A 117 1.44 7.42 -15.73
CA LEU A 117 0.00 7.22 -15.96
C LEU A 117 -0.71 8.55 -16.24
N ASP A 118 -0.49 9.58 -15.42
CA ASP A 118 -1.09 10.92 -15.59
C ASP A 118 -0.66 11.60 -16.89
N ASN A 119 0.56 11.30 -17.37
CA ASN A 119 1.10 11.82 -18.63
C ASN A 119 0.68 11.00 -19.86
N ASN A 120 -0.19 9.99 -19.70
CA ASN A 120 -0.62 9.09 -20.78
C ASN A 120 0.54 8.31 -21.43
N GLU A 121 1.57 7.94 -20.67
CA GLU A 121 2.71 7.17 -21.19
C GLU A 121 2.40 5.68 -21.42
N PHE A 122 1.25 5.20 -20.96
CA PHE A 122 0.83 3.79 -21.07
C PHE A 122 -0.26 3.54 -22.13
N VAL A 123 -0.40 4.46 -23.10
CA VAL A 123 -1.35 4.29 -24.23
C VAL A 123 -1.02 3.02 -25.02
N GLY A 124 -2.04 2.19 -25.26
CA GLY A 124 -1.93 0.87 -25.90
C GLY A 124 -1.65 -0.29 -24.92
N HIS A 125 -1.46 0.01 -23.64
CA HIS A 125 -1.16 -0.96 -22.57
C HIS A 125 -2.24 -0.97 -21.48
N GLU A 126 -3.47 -0.53 -21.79
CA GLU A 126 -4.53 -0.27 -20.80
C GLU A 126 -4.92 -1.50 -19.97
N ASN A 127 -4.79 -2.69 -20.55
CA ASN A 127 -5.14 -3.97 -19.92
C ASN A 127 -3.92 -4.70 -19.31
N GLU A 128 -2.76 -4.05 -19.28
CA GLU A 128 -1.52 -4.67 -18.83
C GLU A 128 -1.08 -4.19 -17.44
N TRP A 129 -0.16 -4.95 -16.88
CA TRP A 129 0.60 -4.62 -15.69
C TRP A 129 1.96 -4.08 -16.12
N VAL A 130 2.40 -3.02 -15.45
CA VAL A 130 3.68 -2.36 -15.72
C VAL A 130 4.63 -2.66 -14.57
N THR A 131 5.78 -3.23 -14.90
CA THR A 131 6.87 -3.42 -13.96
C THR A 131 7.78 -2.20 -14.00
N VAL A 132 7.98 -1.58 -12.84
CA VAL A 132 8.86 -0.41 -12.69
C VAL A 132 9.99 -0.74 -11.73
N HIS A 133 11.20 -0.38 -12.12
CA HIS A 133 12.41 -0.49 -11.30
C HIS A 133 13.37 0.64 -11.66
N LYS A 134 14.03 1.24 -10.65
CA LYS A 134 14.88 2.43 -10.81
C LYS A 134 14.22 3.54 -11.63
N GLN A 135 12.93 3.78 -11.37
CA GLN A 135 12.10 4.79 -12.01
C GLN A 135 12.10 4.68 -13.54
N LYS A 136 12.04 3.44 -14.04
CA LYS A 136 11.91 3.11 -15.47
C LYS A 136 10.97 1.94 -15.64
N VAL A 137 10.19 1.96 -16.72
CA VAL A 137 9.43 0.79 -17.15
C VAL A 137 10.42 -0.26 -17.64
N VAL A 138 10.32 -1.46 -17.05
CA VAL A 138 11.12 -2.62 -17.42
C VAL A 138 10.33 -3.58 -18.29
N GLU A 139 9.03 -3.71 -18.03
CA GLU A 139 8.17 -4.68 -18.71
C GLU A 139 6.71 -4.22 -18.69
N TYR A 140 5.99 -4.54 -19.78
CA TYR A 140 4.54 -4.57 -19.85
C TYR A 140 4.09 -6.03 -19.99
N GLY A 141 3.02 -6.43 -19.31
CA GLY A 141 2.47 -7.77 -19.48
C GLY A 141 1.37 -8.13 -18.51
N GLN A 142 1.33 -9.41 -18.12
CA GLN A 142 0.38 -9.91 -17.12
C GLN A 142 0.92 -9.73 -15.70
N GLU A 143 0.02 -9.77 -14.72
CA GLU A 143 0.39 -9.83 -13.32
C GLU A 143 1.33 -11.02 -13.09
N TYR A 144 2.43 -10.80 -12.41
CA TYR A 144 3.31 -11.88 -12.02
C TYR A 144 2.59 -12.80 -11.05
N ASN A 145 2.67 -14.10 -11.30
CA ASN A 145 2.39 -15.06 -10.25
C ASN A 145 3.43 -14.94 -9.14
N ASP A 146 3.09 -15.45 -7.96
CA ASP A 146 3.90 -15.34 -6.76
C ASP A 146 5.35 -15.87 -6.92
N ASP A 147 5.54 -16.97 -7.66
CA ASP A 147 6.89 -17.53 -7.89
C ASP A 147 7.75 -16.62 -8.76
N LEU A 148 7.16 -16.03 -9.81
CA LEU A 148 7.83 -15.08 -10.67
C LEU A 148 8.11 -13.76 -9.93
N LEU A 149 7.15 -13.27 -9.15
CA LEU A 149 7.32 -12.07 -8.33
C LEU A 149 8.51 -12.23 -7.37
N ASN A 150 8.61 -13.36 -6.66
CA ASN A 150 9.75 -13.60 -5.76
C ASN A 150 11.09 -13.60 -6.50
N LYS A 151 11.17 -14.24 -7.68
CA LYS A 151 12.40 -14.23 -8.51
C LYS A 151 12.75 -12.82 -8.97
N ILE A 152 11.76 -12.03 -9.37
CA ILE A 152 11.98 -10.64 -9.78
C ILE A 152 12.50 -9.82 -8.60
N LEU A 153 11.94 -9.97 -7.40
CA LEU A 153 12.39 -9.23 -6.21
C LEU A 153 13.78 -9.66 -5.71
N GLU A 154 14.23 -10.87 -6.03
CA GLU A 154 15.62 -11.29 -5.79
C GLU A 154 16.61 -10.61 -6.76
N ILE A 155 16.23 -10.39 -8.02
CA ILE A 155 17.09 -9.78 -9.06
C ILE A 155 17.03 -8.25 -9.04
N MET A 156 15.84 -7.69 -8.83
CA MET A 156 15.51 -6.27 -8.82
C MET A 156 14.80 -5.91 -7.51
N PRO A 157 15.53 -5.87 -6.38
CA PRO A 157 14.97 -5.43 -5.10
C PRO A 157 14.35 -4.04 -5.25
N GLY A 158 13.12 -3.86 -4.75
CA GLY A 158 12.39 -2.60 -4.87
C GLY A 158 11.61 -2.41 -6.18
N ALA A 159 11.66 -3.37 -7.10
CA ALA A 159 10.73 -3.41 -8.22
C ALA A 159 9.28 -3.47 -7.74
N ILE A 160 8.41 -2.80 -8.48
CA ILE A 160 6.97 -2.85 -8.28
C ILE A 160 6.29 -3.32 -9.55
N GLN A 161 5.07 -3.84 -9.40
CA GLN A 161 4.18 -4.10 -10.53
C GLN A 161 2.79 -3.54 -10.21
N LEU A 162 2.26 -2.70 -11.10
CA LEU A 162 0.94 -2.08 -10.95
C LEU A 162 0.15 -2.21 -12.26
N PRO A 163 -1.19 -2.41 -12.19
CA PRO A 163 -2.02 -2.45 -13.39
C PRO A 163 -2.23 -1.03 -13.93
N VAL A 164 -2.29 -0.86 -15.26
CA VAL A 164 -2.68 0.42 -15.87
C VAL A 164 -4.14 0.73 -15.53
N ASP A 165 -5.03 -0.24 -15.70
CA ASP A 165 -6.40 -0.18 -15.20
C ASP A 165 -6.44 -0.23 -13.67
N GLN A 166 -6.68 0.93 -13.06
CA GLN A 166 -6.70 1.12 -11.60
C GLN A 166 -7.85 0.37 -10.90
N THR A 167 -8.86 -0.12 -11.63
CA THR A 167 -9.91 -0.95 -11.02
C THR A 167 -9.41 -2.33 -10.60
N ARG A 168 -8.26 -2.76 -11.13
CA ARG A 168 -7.60 -4.04 -10.85
C ARG A 168 -6.58 -3.98 -9.71
N LEU A 169 -6.48 -2.84 -9.02
CA LEU A 169 -5.57 -2.69 -7.87
C LEU A 169 -5.85 -3.78 -6.81
N PRO A 170 -4.80 -4.32 -6.15
CA PRO A 170 -4.97 -5.39 -5.17
C PRO A 170 -5.94 -5.02 -4.04
N GLN A 171 -6.87 -5.92 -3.75
CA GLN A 171 -7.80 -5.82 -2.62
C GLN A 171 -7.84 -7.14 -1.86
N SER A 172 -7.81 -7.06 -0.53
CA SER A 172 -7.95 -8.24 0.32
C SER A 172 -9.40 -8.67 0.43
N LYS A 173 -9.62 -9.97 0.61
CA LYS A 173 -10.97 -10.50 0.85
C LYS A 173 -11.53 -9.88 2.13
N PRO A 174 -12.84 -9.53 2.18
CA PRO A 174 -13.40 -8.92 3.36
C PRO A 174 -13.30 -9.81 4.61
N ALA A 175 -12.58 -9.35 5.63
CA ALA A 175 -12.57 -9.97 6.94
C ALA A 175 -13.80 -9.49 7.72
N LYS A 176 -14.66 -10.43 8.13
CA LYS A 176 -15.79 -10.14 9.02
C LYS A 176 -15.40 -10.56 10.43
N MET A 177 -15.19 -9.58 11.29
CA MET A 177 -14.83 -9.84 12.67
C MET A 177 -16.00 -10.49 13.42
N VAL A 178 -15.90 -11.79 13.69
CA VAL A 178 -16.89 -12.53 14.49
C VAL A 178 -16.41 -12.54 15.94
N ILE A 179 -16.47 -11.38 16.61
CA ILE A 179 -16.29 -11.35 18.07
C ILE A 179 -17.57 -11.88 18.69
N VAL A 180 -17.58 -13.16 19.05
CA VAL A 180 -18.50 -13.65 20.08
C VAL A 180 -17.93 -13.16 21.40
N GLN A 181 -18.60 -12.20 22.04
CA GLN A 181 -18.26 -11.79 23.40
C GLN A 181 -18.50 -12.97 24.35
N SER A 182 -17.48 -13.81 24.57
CA SER A 182 -17.51 -14.79 25.64
C SER A 182 -17.47 -14.05 26.99
N ILE A 183 -18.12 -14.63 27.99
CA ILE A 183 -18.29 -14.08 29.35
C ILE A 183 -16.93 -13.69 29.99
N ASN A 184 -15.82 -14.32 29.59
CA ASN A 184 -14.46 -14.09 30.11
C ASN A 184 -13.46 -13.50 29.10
N ASN A 185 -13.89 -13.21 27.86
CA ASN A 185 -13.10 -12.56 26.80
C ASN A 185 -11.80 -13.26 26.32
N ASP A 186 -11.52 -14.50 26.75
CA ASP A 186 -10.26 -15.21 26.46
C ASP A 186 -10.41 -16.49 25.62
N ASP A 187 -11.63 -17.02 25.45
CA ASP A 187 -11.89 -18.36 24.91
C ASP A 187 -11.37 -18.59 23.47
N TYR A 188 -11.17 -17.51 22.71
CA TYR A 188 -10.75 -17.53 21.31
C TYR A 188 -9.32 -17.00 21.08
N LYS A 189 -8.62 -16.62 22.16
CA LYS A 189 -7.26 -16.11 22.04
C LYS A 189 -6.28 -17.26 21.82
N VAL A 190 -5.32 -17.06 20.95
CA VAL A 190 -4.25 -18.03 20.68
C VAL A 190 -2.89 -17.35 20.63
N ARG A 191 -1.83 -18.05 21.00
CA ARG A 191 -0.48 -17.65 20.61
C ARG A 191 -0.19 -18.10 19.21
N VAL A 192 0.70 -17.37 18.54
CA VAL A 192 1.01 -17.60 17.13
C VAL A 192 2.51 -17.78 16.98
N ARG A 193 2.91 -18.85 16.30
CA ARG A 193 4.26 -19.04 15.78
C ARG A 193 4.23 -18.90 14.27
N VAL A 194 5.18 -18.16 13.73
CA VAL A 194 5.34 -18.00 12.28
C VAL A 194 6.81 -18.10 11.92
N ARG A 195 7.10 -18.79 10.82
CA ARG A 195 8.44 -18.91 10.24
C ARG A 195 8.37 -19.04 8.72
N ARG A 196 9.51 -18.84 8.06
CA ARG A 196 9.66 -19.27 6.67
C ARG A 196 9.90 -20.79 6.60
N PRO A 197 9.38 -21.47 5.56
CA PRO A 197 9.67 -22.89 5.34
C PRO A 197 11.18 -23.13 5.26
N SER A 198 11.67 -24.16 5.96
CA SER A 198 13.09 -24.55 5.99
C SER A 198 14.04 -23.54 6.66
N GLU A 199 13.52 -22.52 7.33
CA GLU A 199 14.30 -21.58 8.15
C GLU A 199 14.04 -21.83 9.64
N ASN A 200 15.05 -21.54 10.47
CA ASN A 200 14.98 -21.77 11.92
C ASN A 200 14.42 -20.58 12.70
N ASP A 201 14.34 -19.41 12.07
CA ASP A 201 13.85 -18.19 12.73
C ASP A 201 12.33 -18.28 12.93
N ILE A 202 11.94 -18.43 14.20
CA ILE A 202 10.54 -18.53 14.62
C ILE A 202 10.17 -17.26 15.36
N ILE A 203 9.16 -16.56 14.87
CA ILE A 203 8.56 -15.42 15.54
C ILE A 203 7.38 -15.92 16.35
N ILE A 204 7.31 -15.47 17.61
CA ILE A 204 6.24 -15.84 18.54
C ILE A 204 5.46 -14.58 18.90
N LEU A 205 4.16 -14.57 18.59
CA LEU A 205 3.22 -13.58 19.08
C LEU A 205 2.50 -14.15 20.30
N PRO A 206 2.57 -13.50 21.48
CA PRO A 206 1.73 -13.86 22.61
C PRO A 206 0.25 -13.54 22.31
N TYR A 207 -0.64 -13.95 23.22
CA TYR A 207 -2.07 -13.65 23.14
C TYR A 207 -2.35 -12.17 22.96
N ASP A 208 -1.68 -11.36 23.79
CA ASP A 208 -1.70 -9.90 23.75
C ASP A 208 -0.29 -9.42 23.43
N PHE A 209 -0.03 -9.19 22.14
CA PHE A 209 1.23 -8.70 21.62
C PHE A 209 1.27 -7.18 21.67
N TYR A 210 2.40 -6.61 22.09
CA TYR A 210 2.63 -5.17 22.13
C TYR A 210 3.78 -4.83 21.18
N ASP A 211 3.47 -4.13 20.09
CA ASP A 211 4.48 -3.62 19.15
C ASP A 211 5.15 -2.38 19.76
N THR A 212 6.22 -2.60 20.50
CA THR A 212 6.97 -1.54 21.20
C THR A 212 7.56 -0.49 20.27
N VAL A 213 7.82 -0.85 19.01
CA VAL A 213 8.32 0.08 17.99
C VAL A 213 7.20 0.98 17.47
N ASN A 214 5.96 0.50 17.46
CA ASN A 214 4.79 1.24 17.04
C ASN A 214 3.97 1.71 18.25
N ASN A 215 4.55 2.60 19.07
CA ASN A 215 3.89 3.21 20.24
C ASN A 215 3.22 2.19 21.20
N SER A 216 3.84 1.02 21.37
CA SER A 216 3.30 -0.09 22.18
C SER A 216 1.89 -0.51 21.75
N LYS A 217 1.59 -0.44 20.45
CA LYS A 217 0.29 -0.82 19.91
C LYS A 217 0.01 -2.28 20.25
N ARG A 218 -1.13 -2.50 20.91
CA ARG A 218 -1.59 -3.83 21.30
C ARG A 218 -2.33 -4.52 20.16
N TYR A 219 -1.97 -5.77 19.91
CA TYR A 219 -2.70 -6.70 19.07
C TYR A 219 -3.09 -7.93 19.89
N THR A 220 -4.38 -8.24 19.92
CA THR A 220 -4.85 -9.51 20.48
C THR A 220 -4.97 -10.53 19.36
N SER A 221 -4.30 -11.68 19.51
CA SER A 221 -4.34 -12.78 18.55
C SER A 221 -5.57 -13.64 18.78
N VAL A 222 -6.48 -13.68 17.81
CA VAL A 222 -7.78 -14.36 17.92
C VAL A 222 -8.06 -15.27 16.74
N VAL A 223 -8.70 -16.41 17.00
CA VAL A 223 -9.28 -17.26 15.95
C VAL A 223 -10.56 -16.60 15.45
N ASP A 224 -10.61 -16.29 14.16
CA ASP A 224 -11.75 -15.63 13.52
C ASP A 224 -12.15 -16.36 12.24
N THR A 225 -13.18 -17.21 12.35
CA THR A 225 -13.72 -17.96 11.21
C THR A 225 -14.43 -17.07 10.18
N GLY A 226 -14.66 -15.78 10.49
CA GLY A 226 -15.13 -14.79 9.53
C GLY A 226 -14.02 -14.11 8.73
N ALA A 227 -12.75 -14.37 9.04
CA ALA A 227 -11.60 -13.93 8.27
C ALA A 227 -11.19 -15.01 7.25
N PRO A 228 -11.25 -14.72 5.93
CA PRO A 228 -10.84 -15.69 4.92
C PRO A 228 -9.33 -15.98 4.93
N GLU A 229 -8.53 -14.99 5.33
CA GLU A 229 -7.08 -15.01 5.33
C GLU A 229 -6.58 -14.54 6.70
N THR A 230 -5.48 -15.12 7.16
CA THR A 230 -4.82 -14.76 8.42
C THR A 230 -4.10 -13.43 8.26
N ILE A 231 -4.32 -12.51 9.20
CA ILE A 231 -3.74 -11.16 9.17
C ILE A 231 -2.96 -10.91 10.46
N LEU A 232 -1.65 -10.75 10.36
CA LEU A 232 -0.74 -10.54 11.49
C LEU A 232 -0.22 -9.09 11.54
N PRO A 233 0.37 -8.65 12.68
CA PRO A 233 1.01 -7.34 12.77
C PRO A 233 2.23 -7.24 11.84
N TYR A 234 2.51 -6.03 11.34
CA TYR A 234 3.70 -5.72 10.52
C TYR A 234 5.02 -6.20 11.16
N TYR A 235 5.06 -6.27 12.49
CA TYR A 235 6.16 -6.84 13.27
C TYR A 235 6.70 -8.17 12.70
N VAL A 236 5.84 -9.03 12.15
CA VAL A 236 6.29 -10.29 11.53
C VAL A 236 7.25 -10.04 10.37
N LYS A 237 6.95 -9.08 9.49
CA LYS A 237 7.87 -8.67 8.41
C LYS A 237 9.13 -8.01 8.96
N ARG A 238 9.03 -7.20 10.01
CA ARG A 238 10.20 -6.60 10.68
C ARG A 238 11.21 -7.66 11.12
N MET A 239 10.71 -8.74 11.73
CA MET A 239 11.58 -9.78 12.27
C MET A 239 12.07 -10.79 11.22
N LEU A 240 11.23 -11.13 10.24
CA LEU A 240 11.61 -12.07 9.19
C LEU A 240 12.34 -11.38 8.02
N GLY A 241 12.23 -10.07 7.86
CA GLY A 241 12.77 -9.33 6.71
C GLY A 241 11.87 -9.37 5.48
N ARG A 242 12.35 -8.79 4.37
CA ARG A 242 11.57 -8.51 3.15
C ARG A 242 11.21 -9.75 2.30
N LYS A 243 11.98 -10.82 2.40
CA LYS A 243 11.81 -12.01 1.55
C LYS A 243 10.44 -12.64 1.75
N GLY A 244 9.70 -12.82 0.65
CA GLY A 244 8.39 -13.47 0.64
C GLY A 244 7.20 -12.53 0.82
N TRP A 245 7.40 -11.21 0.75
CA TRP A 245 6.35 -10.19 0.81
C TRP A 245 6.25 -9.42 -0.52
N SER A 246 5.02 -9.12 -0.95
CA SER A 246 4.78 -8.20 -2.06
C SER A 246 5.23 -6.78 -1.74
N THR A 247 5.72 -6.05 -2.74
CA THR A 247 6.08 -4.63 -2.64
C THR A 247 4.89 -3.69 -2.77
N ILE A 248 3.78 -4.15 -3.33
CA ILE A 248 2.54 -3.37 -3.45
C ILE A 248 1.51 -3.84 -2.41
N PRO A 249 1.01 -2.94 -1.54
CA PRO A 249 -0.02 -3.29 -0.59
C PRO A 249 -1.40 -3.32 -1.25
N GLY A 250 -2.29 -4.15 -0.71
CA GLY A 250 -3.71 -4.13 -1.06
C GLY A 250 -4.55 -3.41 -0.01
N ARG A 251 -5.75 -2.96 -0.38
CA ARG A 251 -6.70 -2.40 0.61
C ARG A 251 -7.32 -3.51 1.46
N ALA A 252 -7.44 -3.29 2.76
CA ALA A 252 -8.21 -4.18 3.62
C ALA A 252 -9.70 -4.10 3.28
N GLY A 253 -10.32 -5.25 3.03
CA GLY A 253 -11.78 -5.38 2.97
C GLY A 253 -12.35 -5.67 4.36
N GLY A 254 -13.45 -5.02 4.74
CA GLY A 254 -14.13 -5.30 6.01
C GLY A 254 -13.40 -4.75 7.23
N TYR A 255 -13.07 -5.62 8.20
CA TYR A 255 -12.37 -5.23 9.41
C TYR A 255 -11.04 -4.53 9.11
N GLY A 256 -10.74 -3.46 9.85
CA GLY A 256 -9.53 -2.66 9.67
C GLY A 256 -9.61 -1.62 8.55
N ALA A 257 -10.61 -1.65 7.66
CA ALA A 257 -10.77 -0.63 6.63
C ALA A 257 -10.85 0.80 7.24
N PRO A 258 -10.14 1.80 6.67
CA PRO A 258 -9.47 1.79 5.36
C PRO A 258 -7.97 1.44 5.38
N ALA A 259 -7.47 0.72 6.39
CA ALA A 259 -6.07 0.27 6.43
C ALA A 259 -5.69 -0.52 5.17
N TRP A 260 -4.41 -0.53 4.83
CA TRP A 260 -3.86 -1.43 3.82
C TRP A 260 -3.16 -2.63 4.46
N GLN A 261 -2.95 -3.65 3.64
CA GLN A 261 -2.36 -4.92 4.03
C GLN A 261 -1.29 -5.32 3.04
N ILE A 262 -0.21 -5.91 3.55
CA ILE A 262 0.87 -6.47 2.74
C ILE A 262 0.60 -7.95 2.57
N ARG A 263 0.55 -8.42 1.31
CA ARG A 263 0.32 -9.82 0.98
C ARG A 263 1.64 -10.58 0.92
N ALA A 264 1.66 -11.79 1.47
CA ALA A 264 2.76 -12.72 1.25
C ALA A 264 2.79 -13.19 -0.21
N SER A 265 3.95 -13.03 -0.86
CA SER A 265 4.26 -13.66 -2.14
C SER A 265 4.83 -15.07 -1.97
N ALA A 266 5.21 -15.48 -0.75
CA ALA A 266 5.69 -16.82 -0.46
C ALA A 266 4.81 -17.52 0.59
N MET A 267 4.90 -18.85 0.67
CA MET A 267 4.27 -19.60 1.75
C MET A 267 5.04 -19.37 3.06
N PHE A 268 4.31 -19.17 4.15
CA PHE A 268 4.83 -19.19 5.51
C PHE A 268 4.29 -20.42 6.25
N GLU A 269 5.04 -20.89 7.25
CA GLU A 269 4.60 -21.94 8.17
C GLU A 269 4.11 -21.30 9.47
N MET A 270 2.93 -21.74 9.90
CA MET A 270 2.28 -21.26 11.12
C MET A 270 1.89 -22.39 12.05
N SER A 271 1.96 -22.13 13.35
CA SER A 271 1.47 -22.99 14.41
C SER A 271 0.80 -22.11 15.47
N ILE A 272 -0.33 -22.54 16.00
CA ILE A 272 -1.10 -21.80 17.02
C ILE A 272 -1.27 -22.66 18.28
N GLY A 273 -1.45 -22.03 19.44
CA GLY A 273 -1.45 -22.78 20.69
C GLY A 273 -1.44 -21.95 21.97
N ASP A 274 -1.10 -22.60 23.10
CA ASP A 274 -1.21 -22.07 24.47
C ASP A 274 0.04 -22.29 25.36
N ASP A 275 1.25 -22.08 24.81
CA ASP A 275 2.58 -22.38 25.42
C ASP A 275 2.90 -23.86 25.48
N ASN A 276 1.95 -24.65 25.99
CA ASN A 276 2.12 -26.07 26.28
C ASN A 276 1.65 -26.95 25.13
N ASN A 277 0.63 -26.52 24.39
CA ASN A 277 0.06 -27.27 23.28
C ASN A 277 0.13 -26.44 22.00
N TRP A 278 0.97 -26.87 21.07
CA TRP A 278 1.11 -26.25 19.76
C TRP A 278 0.53 -27.16 18.70
N THR A 279 -0.19 -26.58 17.75
CA THR A 279 -0.64 -27.33 16.57
C THR A 279 0.55 -27.74 15.71
N LYS A 280 0.33 -28.74 14.85
CA LYS A 280 1.22 -28.99 13.71
C LYS A 280 1.43 -27.71 12.91
N TRP A 281 2.59 -27.59 12.27
CA TRP A 281 2.84 -26.53 11.32
C TRP A 281 1.94 -26.68 10.09
N VAL A 282 1.28 -25.60 9.71
CA VAL A 282 0.46 -25.50 8.49
C VAL A 282 0.99 -24.40 7.60
N ARG A 283 0.76 -24.50 6.30
CA ARG A 283 1.29 -23.53 5.32
C ARG A 283 0.19 -22.62 4.82
N ALA A 284 0.45 -21.32 4.81
CA ALA A 284 -0.47 -20.33 4.27
C ALA A 284 0.28 -19.11 3.71
N LYS A 285 -0.39 -18.38 2.80
CA LYS A 285 -0.01 -17.02 2.43
C LYS A 285 -0.76 -16.06 3.33
N ILE A 286 -0.04 -15.52 4.30
CA ILE A 286 -0.61 -14.60 5.27
C ILE A 286 -0.60 -13.15 4.78
N LEU A 287 -1.47 -12.36 5.38
CA LEU A 287 -1.49 -10.91 5.23
C LEU A 287 -0.85 -10.27 6.46
N LEU A 288 -0.31 -9.07 6.27
CA LEU A 288 0.16 -8.22 7.36
C LEU A 288 -0.62 -6.93 7.36
N TRP A 289 -0.93 -6.41 8.54
CA TRP A 289 -1.36 -5.02 8.66
C TRP A 289 -0.25 -4.06 8.21
N GLU A 290 -0.65 -2.86 7.76
CA GLU A 290 0.27 -1.72 7.59
C GLU A 290 1.14 -1.48 8.84
N LYS A 291 2.27 -0.80 8.67
CA LYS A 291 3.27 -0.61 9.73
C LYS A 291 2.71 0.12 10.94
N THR A 292 1.90 1.15 10.71
CA THR A 292 1.32 2.02 11.74
C THR A 292 -0.20 2.15 11.61
N PRO A 293 -0.95 1.04 11.80
CA PRO A 293 -2.38 1.06 11.57
C PRO A 293 -3.09 1.84 12.66
N GLY A 294 -4.17 2.52 12.29
CA GLY A 294 -4.99 3.30 13.23
C GLY A 294 -5.70 2.43 14.28
N ASP A 295 -6.41 3.08 15.20
CA ASP A 295 -7.04 2.43 16.38
C ASP A 295 -8.14 1.43 16.04
N LYS A 296 -8.61 1.40 14.79
CA LYS A 296 -9.56 0.41 14.30
C LYS A 296 -8.96 -1.00 14.25
N VAL A 297 -7.65 -1.11 14.06
CA VAL A 297 -6.92 -2.39 14.05
C VAL A 297 -6.40 -2.69 15.45
N LYS A 298 -6.94 -3.74 16.07
CA LYS A 298 -6.68 -4.20 17.44
C LYS A 298 -6.36 -5.70 17.51
N TYR A 299 -6.60 -6.43 16.43
CA TYR A 299 -6.49 -7.88 16.42
C TYR A 299 -5.50 -8.37 15.37
N ALA A 300 -4.77 -9.42 15.72
CA ALA A 300 -4.19 -10.34 14.76
C ALA A 300 -5.23 -11.45 14.53
N LEU A 301 -5.64 -11.64 13.29
CA LEU A 301 -6.75 -12.54 12.95
C LEU A 301 -6.18 -13.85 12.42
N ILE A 302 -6.53 -14.96 13.06
CA ILE A 302 -6.24 -16.31 12.57
C ILE A 302 -7.46 -16.79 11.80
N GLY A 303 -7.33 -16.75 10.47
CA GLY A 303 -8.42 -16.99 9.52
C GLY A 303 -8.55 -18.44 9.08
N ASN A 304 -9.47 -18.62 8.14
CA ASN A 304 -9.86 -19.92 7.58
C ASN A 304 -8.76 -20.59 6.76
N ASP A 305 -7.80 -19.83 6.24
CA ASP A 305 -6.59 -20.34 5.61
C ASP A 305 -5.77 -21.22 6.57
N ILE A 306 -5.79 -20.94 7.88
CA ILE A 306 -5.12 -21.71 8.92
C ILE A 306 -6.07 -22.72 9.56
N THR A 307 -7.25 -22.27 10.02
CA THR A 307 -8.14 -23.12 10.84
C THR A 307 -8.67 -24.33 10.08
N ASN A 308 -8.90 -24.22 8.75
CA ASN A 308 -9.36 -25.35 7.93
C ASN A 308 -8.32 -26.47 7.76
N GLN A 309 -7.05 -26.22 8.11
CA GLN A 309 -5.98 -27.23 8.08
C GLN A 309 -5.79 -27.94 9.42
N LEU A 310 -6.54 -27.52 10.44
CA LEU A 310 -6.43 -27.96 11.82
C LEU A 310 -7.75 -28.59 12.28
N ALA A 311 -7.64 -29.62 13.14
CA ALA A 311 -8.79 -30.15 13.85
C ALA A 311 -8.84 -29.51 15.24
N TYR A 312 -9.97 -28.92 15.61
CA TYR A 312 -10.15 -28.31 16.93
C TYR A 312 -11.59 -28.46 17.39
N VAL A 313 -11.76 -28.45 18.71
CA VAL A 313 -13.06 -28.42 19.37
C VAL A 313 -13.15 -27.16 20.21
N HIS A 314 -14.35 -26.60 20.24
CA HIS A 314 -14.67 -25.45 21.06
C HIS A 314 -15.93 -25.74 21.85
N GLU A 315 -15.85 -25.50 23.15
CA GLU A 315 -16.98 -25.52 24.08
C GLU A 315 -17.12 -24.11 24.65
N VAL A 316 -18.34 -23.58 24.69
CA VAL A 316 -18.60 -22.23 25.16
C VAL A 316 -18.08 -22.05 26.59
N GLY A 317 -17.32 -20.98 26.85
CA GLY A 317 -16.72 -20.73 28.16
C GLY A 317 -15.40 -21.46 28.40
N LYS A 318 -14.88 -22.19 27.41
CA LYS A 318 -13.59 -22.88 27.48
C LYS A 318 -12.66 -22.46 26.33
N PRO A 319 -11.34 -22.45 26.56
CA PRO A 319 -10.36 -22.25 25.49
C PRO A 319 -10.55 -23.27 24.36
N ILE A 320 -10.27 -22.84 23.13
CA ILE A 320 -10.18 -23.74 21.98
C ILE A 320 -9.15 -24.84 22.27
N LYS A 321 -9.56 -26.10 22.14
CA LYS A 321 -8.65 -27.25 22.19
C LYS A 321 -8.34 -27.71 20.77
N PHE A 322 -7.08 -27.57 20.37
CA PHE A 322 -6.57 -28.18 19.14
C PHE A 322 -6.33 -29.67 19.38
N LEU A 323 -6.82 -30.50 18.46
CA LEU A 323 -6.70 -31.95 18.54
C LEU A 323 -5.34 -32.38 17.99
N ASP A 324 -4.74 -33.37 18.65
CA ASP A 324 -3.48 -33.98 18.23
C ASP A 324 -3.63 -35.50 18.04
N HIS A 325 -2.49 -36.16 17.76
CA HIS A 325 -2.42 -37.61 17.56
C HIS A 325 -2.92 -38.44 18.76
N GLN A 326 -2.92 -37.89 19.98
CA GLN A 326 -3.45 -38.57 21.18
C GLN A 326 -4.98 -38.51 21.24
N ASP A 327 -5.58 -37.49 20.62
CA ASP A 327 -7.02 -37.33 20.53
C ASP A 327 -7.64 -38.14 19.37
N GLU A 328 -6.86 -38.46 18.32
CA GLU A 328 -7.33 -39.21 17.13
C GLU A 328 -8.08 -40.52 17.45
N PRO A 329 -7.62 -41.40 18.37
CA PRO A 329 -8.34 -42.64 18.67
C PRO A 329 -9.71 -42.38 19.30
N LYS A 330 -9.83 -41.35 20.15
CA LYS A 330 -11.08 -40.98 20.82
C LYS A 330 -12.06 -40.36 19.82
N LEU A 331 -11.58 -39.48 18.95
CA LEU A 331 -12.40 -38.87 17.91
C LEU A 331 -12.89 -39.92 16.90
N THR A 332 -12.01 -40.83 16.48
CA THR A 332 -12.36 -41.92 15.55
C THR A 332 -13.44 -42.83 16.14
N ARG A 333 -13.35 -43.14 17.44
CA ARG A 333 -14.39 -43.91 18.14
C ARG A 333 -15.72 -43.16 18.15
N PHE A 334 -15.71 -41.89 18.55
CA PHE A 334 -16.91 -41.06 18.58
C PHE A 334 -17.60 -41.01 17.21
N LEU A 335 -16.85 -40.76 16.12
CA LEU A 335 -17.41 -40.71 14.77
C LEU A 335 -18.00 -42.05 14.31
N ARG A 336 -17.44 -43.18 14.73
CA ARG A 336 -17.97 -44.53 14.43
C ARG A 336 -19.21 -44.89 15.25
N GLU A 337 -19.33 -44.35 16.46
CA GLU A 337 -20.50 -44.58 17.33
C GLU A 337 -21.67 -43.65 16.99
N CYS A 338 -21.40 -42.53 16.31
CA CYS A 338 -22.42 -41.59 15.82
C CYS A 338 -22.85 -41.84 14.36
N SER A 339 -22.20 -42.77 13.65
CA SER A 339 -22.62 -43.29 12.33
C SER A 339 -23.47 -44.53 12.50
#